data_AF-A0A2E3Z5Y1-F1
#
_entry.id   AF-A0A2E3Z5Y1-F1
#
_cell.length_a   1.000
_cell.length_b   1.000
_cell.length_c   1.000
_cell.angle_alpha   90.00
_cell.angle_beta   90.00
_cell.angle_gamma   90.00
#
_symmetry.space_group_name_H-M   'P 1'
#
loop_
_entity.id
_entity.type
_entity.pdbx_description
1 polymer ?
#
loop_
_entity_poly.entity_id
_entity_poly.type
_entity_poly.pdbx_seq_one_letter_code
_entity_poly.pdbx_strand_id
1 'polypeptide(L)'
;MSATLASPGFSQETFDSFQDARGEPGWLSDLRSAAWTRFNELGMPTGRDEEWMRTDIRLFKLDRYSLLMEEPAEVSAPHALLAEGVQLGGQSISVNSQSKEGGLAEKWSKQGVLFGSLDQLVSEHGDQIRPYFERQLVQVGTDKFSALNAACWSGGTLLFVPRGVQIDEPLHALSVMTDGGIDMGKTLVILEEGAEATFMAESASDTAEAGGLHCGSIELIVEKGARL
;
A
#
# COMPACT_ATOMS: atom_id res chain seq x y z
N MET A 1 -14.72 20.46 -5.90
CA MET A 1 -15.86 19.98 -5.08
C MET A 1 -15.25 19.28 -3.88
N SER A 2 -15.75 19.55 -2.67
CA SER A 2 -15.19 18.97 -1.45
C SER A 2 -15.50 17.48 -1.44
N ALA A 3 -14.47 16.64 -1.35
CA ALA A 3 -14.66 15.20 -1.22
C ALA A 3 -15.54 14.92 0.01
N THR A 4 -16.54 14.06 -0.14
CA THR A 4 -17.39 13.66 0.99
C THR A 4 -16.57 12.71 1.86
N LEU A 5 -15.82 13.27 2.81
CA LEU A 5 -15.17 12.47 3.85
C LEU A 5 -16.29 11.74 4.59
N ALA A 6 -16.17 10.40 4.70
CA ALA A 6 -16.96 9.65 5.65
C ALA A 6 -16.80 10.30 7.04
N SER A 7 -17.80 10.15 7.93
CA SER A 7 -17.70 10.68 9.30
C SER A 7 -16.33 10.35 9.90
N PRO A 8 -15.61 11.33 10.44
CA PRO A 8 -14.20 11.16 10.81
C PRO A 8 -14.04 10.05 11.85
N GLY A 9 -12.98 9.26 11.68
CA GLY A 9 -12.67 8.06 12.47
C GLY A 9 -12.82 6.76 11.68
N PHE A 10 -12.34 5.68 12.30
CA PHE A 10 -12.45 4.31 11.81
C PHE A 10 -13.54 3.59 12.61
N SER A 11 -14.75 3.52 12.05
CA SER A 11 -15.91 2.84 12.63
C SER A 11 -16.27 1.58 11.84
N GLN A 12 -17.05 0.68 12.45
CA GLN A 12 -17.56 -0.51 11.77
C GLN A 12 -18.31 -0.13 10.49
N GLU A 13 -19.17 0.89 10.55
CA GLU A 13 -19.93 1.38 9.38
C GLU A 13 -19.02 1.86 8.25
N THR A 14 -17.96 2.60 8.57
CA THR A 14 -17.00 3.07 7.55
C THR A 14 -16.18 1.92 6.96
N PHE A 15 -15.85 0.91 7.77
CA PHE A 15 -15.13 -0.29 7.30
C PHE A 15 -16.01 -1.15 6.39
N ASP A 16 -17.26 -1.41 6.79
CA ASP A 16 -18.22 -2.18 6.00
C ASP A 16 -18.46 -1.49 4.64
N SER A 17 -18.68 -0.16 4.66
CA SER A 17 -18.86 0.62 3.43
C SER A 17 -17.61 0.59 2.54
N PHE A 18 -16.42 0.67 3.14
CA PHE A 18 -15.14 0.57 2.43
C PHE A 18 -14.96 -0.80 1.76
N GLN A 19 -15.34 -1.87 2.44
CA GLN A 19 -15.24 -3.23 1.94
C GLN A 19 -16.27 -3.51 0.85
N ASP A 20 -17.53 -3.10 1.04
CA ASP A 20 -18.62 -3.29 0.08
C ASP A 20 -18.40 -2.53 -1.23
N ALA A 21 -17.75 -1.36 -1.17
CA ALA A 21 -17.40 -0.59 -2.36
C ALA A 21 -16.33 -1.27 -3.23
N ARG A 22 -15.64 -2.30 -2.71
CA ARG A 22 -14.54 -2.98 -3.38
C ARG A 22 -14.99 -4.34 -3.91
N GLY A 23 -14.85 -4.53 -5.23
CA GLY A 23 -15.12 -5.81 -5.89
C GLY A 23 -14.02 -6.85 -5.68
N GLU A 24 -13.54 -7.01 -4.45
CA GLU A 24 -12.38 -7.85 -4.11
C GLU A 24 -12.72 -9.35 -3.99
N PRO A 25 -11.73 -10.26 -4.17
CA PRO A 25 -11.91 -11.68 -3.94
C PRO A 25 -12.33 -11.99 -2.48
N GLY A 26 -13.22 -12.95 -2.28
CA GLY A 26 -13.76 -13.27 -0.96
C GLY A 26 -12.71 -13.61 0.10
N TRP A 27 -11.61 -14.28 -0.28
CA TRP A 27 -10.52 -14.59 0.64
C TRP A 27 -9.82 -13.33 1.18
N LEU A 28 -9.73 -12.26 0.37
CA LEU A 28 -9.13 -11.01 0.79
C LEU A 28 -10.07 -10.27 1.73
N SER A 29 -11.37 -10.29 1.43
CA SER A 29 -12.41 -9.77 2.31
C SER A 29 -12.37 -10.44 3.69
N ASP A 30 -12.22 -11.76 3.75
CA ASP A 30 -12.11 -12.50 5.02
C ASP A 30 -10.87 -12.07 5.82
N LEU A 31 -9.71 -11.89 5.16
CA LEU A 31 -8.49 -11.42 5.81
C LEU A 31 -8.65 -10.01 6.39
N ARG A 32 -9.29 -9.10 5.64
CA ARG A 32 -9.59 -7.74 6.10
C ARG A 32 -10.51 -7.75 7.32
N SER A 33 -11.57 -8.54 7.30
CA SER A 33 -12.52 -8.65 8.41
C SER A 33 -11.87 -9.22 9.68
N ALA A 34 -10.98 -10.20 9.53
CA ALA A 34 -10.17 -10.71 10.63
C ALA A 34 -9.22 -9.63 11.19
N ALA A 35 -8.56 -8.87 10.31
CA ALA A 35 -7.69 -7.77 10.70
C ALA A 35 -8.44 -6.63 11.38
N TRP A 36 -9.64 -6.31 10.90
CA TRP A 36 -10.51 -5.30 11.50
C TRP A 36 -10.96 -5.69 12.91
N THR A 37 -11.33 -6.96 13.10
CA THR A 37 -11.64 -7.51 14.42
C THR A 37 -10.43 -7.33 15.35
N ARG A 38 -9.25 -7.71 14.87
CA ARG A 38 -8.01 -7.57 15.66
C ARG A 38 -7.68 -6.11 15.96
N PHE A 39 -7.87 -5.22 15.01
CA PHE A 39 -7.73 -3.78 15.21
C PHE A 39 -8.60 -3.33 16.38
N ASN A 40 -9.89 -3.69 16.42
CA ASN A 40 -10.81 -3.26 17.48
C ASN A 40 -10.45 -3.83 18.86
N GLU A 41 -9.89 -5.04 18.94
CA GLU A 41 -9.40 -5.63 20.19
C GLU A 41 -8.16 -4.93 20.76
N LEU A 42 -7.29 -4.43 19.88
CA LEU A 42 -6.05 -3.78 20.26
C LEU A 42 -6.32 -2.36 20.78
N GLY A 43 -5.71 -2.02 21.91
CA GLY A 43 -5.66 -0.65 22.41
C GLY A 43 -4.64 0.20 21.63
N MET A 44 -4.79 1.53 21.71
CA MET A 44 -3.70 2.41 21.32
C MET A 44 -2.49 2.17 22.23
N PRO A 45 -1.26 2.15 21.67
CA PRO A 45 -0.07 2.04 22.51
C PRO A 45 0.07 3.28 23.40
N THR A 46 0.86 3.12 24.45
CA THR A 46 1.12 4.11 25.47
C THR A 46 2.63 4.32 25.61
N GLY A 47 3.05 5.43 26.23
CA GLY A 47 4.48 5.64 26.52
C GLY A 47 5.09 4.64 27.52
N ARG A 48 4.31 3.68 28.04
CA ARG A 48 4.80 2.57 28.87
C ARG A 48 5.21 1.36 28.03
N ASP A 49 4.73 1.26 26.79
CA ASP A 49 5.12 0.22 25.85
C ASP A 49 6.52 0.55 25.34
N GLU A 50 7.44 -0.43 25.41
CA GLU A 50 8.87 -0.23 25.13
C GLU A 50 9.11 0.39 23.74
N GLU A 51 8.38 -0.12 22.74
CA GLU A 51 8.41 0.37 21.34
C GLU A 51 7.98 1.84 21.20
N TRP A 52 7.21 2.38 22.16
CA TRP A 52 6.61 3.71 22.10
C TRP A 52 7.14 4.69 23.15
N MET A 53 8.04 4.27 24.03
CA MET A 53 8.52 5.10 25.15
C MET A 53 9.20 6.41 24.72
N ARG A 54 9.69 6.49 23.48
CA ARG A 54 10.38 7.66 22.90
C ARG A 54 9.55 8.41 21.86
N THR A 55 8.32 7.99 21.61
CA THR A 55 7.45 8.54 20.57
C THR A 55 6.20 9.13 21.23
N ASP A 56 5.87 10.39 20.93
CA ASP A 56 4.62 10.97 21.42
C ASP A 56 3.42 10.46 20.64
N ILE A 57 2.93 9.28 21.04
CA ILE A 57 1.78 8.60 20.42
C ILE A 57 0.50 9.46 20.38
N ARG A 58 0.38 10.47 21.25
CA ARG A 58 -0.81 11.35 21.30
C ARG A 58 -0.95 12.25 20.07
N LEU A 59 0.12 12.37 19.28
CA LEU A 59 0.10 13.08 17.99
C LEU A 59 -0.68 12.28 16.93
N PHE A 60 -0.78 10.96 17.07
CA PHE A 60 -1.53 10.08 16.17
C PHE A 60 -3.01 10.07 16.51
N LYS A 61 -3.73 11.09 16.03
CA LYS A 61 -5.17 11.25 16.20
C LYS A 61 -5.95 10.58 15.07
N LEU A 62 -6.09 9.26 15.15
CA LEU A 62 -6.81 8.46 14.14
C LEU A 62 -8.26 8.92 13.93
N ASP A 63 -8.88 9.51 14.95
CA ASP A 63 -10.22 10.09 14.92
C ASP A 63 -10.36 11.30 13.99
N ARG A 64 -9.25 11.86 13.49
CA ARG A 64 -9.26 12.97 12.52
C ARG A 64 -9.30 12.52 11.06
N TYR A 65 -9.06 11.24 10.81
CA TYR A 65 -8.94 10.68 9.46
C TYR A 65 -10.07 9.68 9.23
N SER A 66 -10.45 9.49 7.97
CA SER A 66 -11.42 8.47 7.55
C SER A 66 -10.89 7.75 6.33
N LEU A 67 -11.44 6.58 6.04
CA LEU A 67 -11.19 5.92 4.76
C LEU A 67 -11.71 6.80 3.62
N LEU A 68 -10.92 6.89 2.55
CA LEU A 68 -11.33 7.60 1.35
C LEU A 68 -12.31 6.73 0.57
N MET A 69 -13.48 7.30 0.28
CA MET A 69 -14.52 6.66 -0.54
C MET A 69 -14.62 7.27 -1.94
N GLU A 70 -13.98 8.43 -2.14
CA GLU A 70 -13.95 9.16 -3.41
C GLU A 70 -12.52 9.31 -3.91
N GLU A 71 -12.36 9.43 -5.22
CA GLU A 71 -11.06 9.73 -5.81
C GLU A 71 -10.53 11.09 -5.33
N PRO A 72 -9.22 11.22 -5.09
CA PRO A 72 -8.63 12.51 -4.77
C PRO A 72 -8.92 13.51 -5.89
N ALA A 73 -9.06 14.79 -5.51
CA ALA A 73 -9.07 15.86 -6.49
C ALA A 73 -7.82 15.78 -7.40
N GLU A 74 -7.89 16.39 -8.58
CA GLU A 74 -6.80 16.36 -9.54
C GLU A 74 -5.54 17.04 -8.96
N VAL A 75 -4.60 16.22 -8.49
CA VAL A 75 -3.33 16.64 -7.89
C VAL A 75 -2.23 16.39 -8.91
N SER A 76 -1.39 17.40 -9.15
CA SER A 76 -0.17 17.23 -9.91
C SER A 76 0.82 16.47 -9.05
N ALA A 77 1.22 15.27 -9.46
CA ALA A 77 2.28 14.56 -8.76
C ALA A 77 3.56 15.43 -8.77
N PRO A 78 4.28 15.52 -7.64
CA PRO A 78 5.56 16.23 -7.58
C PRO A 78 6.59 15.51 -8.46
N HIS A 79 7.66 16.22 -8.78
CA HIS A 79 8.78 15.66 -9.54
C HIS A 79 9.44 14.51 -8.77
N ALA A 80 9.50 13.34 -9.39
CA ALA A 80 10.10 12.12 -8.83
C ALA A 80 11.62 12.18 -8.91
N LEU A 81 12.30 12.33 -7.76
CA LEU A 81 13.75 12.50 -7.70
C LEU A 81 14.48 11.19 -8.04
N LEU A 82 13.92 10.03 -7.66
CA LEU A 82 14.55 8.73 -7.94
C LEU A 82 14.42 8.31 -9.40
N ALA A 83 13.46 8.88 -10.13
CA ALA A 83 13.27 8.61 -11.55
C ALA A 83 14.09 9.55 -12.47
N GLU A 84 14.71 10.60 -11.92
CA GLU A 84 15.38 11.62 -12.71
C GLU A 84 16.62 11.08 -13.43
N GLY A 85 16.63 11.15 -14.76
CA GLY A 85 17.74 10.66 -15.58
C GLY A 85 17.85 9.13 -15.63
N VAL A 86 16.84 8.41 -15.15
CA VAL A 86 16.81 6.94 -15.11
C VAL A 86 15.88 6.41 -16.20
N GLN A 87 16.37 5.44 -16.99
CA GLN A 87 15.50 4.70 -17.91
C GLN A 87 14.74 3.64 -17.12
N LEU A 88 13.45 3.89 -16.85
CA LEU A 88 12.60 3.00 -16.08
C LEU A 88 12.04 1.84 -16.93
N GLY A 89 11.93 0.66 -16.32
CA GLY A 89 11.21 -0.49 -16.87
C GLY A 89 9.71 -0.42 -16.64
N GLY A 90 9.29 0.42 -15.70
CA GLY A 90 7.90 0.66 -15.32
C GLY A 90 7.79 1.72 -14.22
N GLN A 91 6.63 2.36 -14.15
CA GLN A 91 6.30 3.37 -13.15
C GLN A 91 4.90 3.13 -12.59
N SER A 92 4.71 3.42 -11.31
CA SER A 92 3.41 3.45 -10.64
C SER A 92 3.33 4.71 -9.78
N ILE A 93 2.27 5.50 -9.93
CA ILE A 93 2.04 6.73 -9.18
C ILE A 93 0.70 6.61 -8.49
N SER A 94 0.70 6.82 -7.18
CA SER A 94 -0.52 6.90 -6.37
C SER A 94 -0.61 8.24 -5.65
N VAL A 95 -1.85 8.67 -5.39
CA VAL A 95 -2.16 9.85 -4.55
C VAL A 95 -3.09 9.40 -3.43
N ASN A 96 -2.70 9.63 -2.18
CA ASN A 96 -3.43 9.16 -0.99
C ASN A 96 -3.79 7.67 -1.11
N SER A 97 -2.80 6.83 -1.45
CA SER A 97 -2.93 5.39 -1.74
C SER A 97 -3.76 4.97 -2.96
N GLN A 98 -4.46 5.88 -3.65
CA GLN A 98 -5.24 5.57 -4.85
C GLN A 98 -4.37 5.66 -6.10
N SER A 99 -4.48 4.66 -7.00
CA SER A 99 -3.72 4.64 -8.25
C SER A 99 -4.11 5.80 -9.17
N LYS A 100 -3.13 6.52 -9.72
CA LYS A 100 -3.34 7.67 -10.62
C LYS A 100 -2.83 7.38 -12.03
N GLU A 101 -1.60 6.89 -12.12
CA GLU A 101 -0.93 6.61 -13.38
C GLU A 101 0.00 5.42 -13.18
N GLY A 102 0.20 4.63 -14.23
CA GLY A 102 1.20 3.59 -14.19
C GLY A 102 1.37 2.90 -15.53
N GLY A 103 2.46 2.16 -15.63
CA GLY A 103 2.79 1.39 -16.81
C GLY A 103 4.00 0.49 -16.58
N LEU A 104 4.03 -0.60 -17.31
CA LEU A 104 5.14 -1.54 -17.36
C LEU A 104 5.53 -1.74 -18.82
N ALA A 105 6.84 -1.76 -19.11
CA ALA A 105 7.32 -2.01 -20.45
C ALA A 105 6.79 -3.37 -20.97
N GLU A 106 6.30 -3.39 -22.20
CA GLU A 106 5.63 -4.56 -22.78
C GLU A 106 6.52 -5.81 -22.81
N LYS A 107 7.86 -5.63 -22.88
CA LYS A 107 8.82 -6.74 -22.81
C LYS A 107 8.77 -7.49 -21.47
N TRP A 108 8.42 -6.82 -20.38
CA TRP A 108 8.34 -7.41 -19.04
C TRP A 108 6.98 -8.04 -18.78
N SER A 109 5.89 -7.38 -19.18
CA SER A 109 4.56 -7.96 -19.08
C SER A 109 4.43 -9.25 -19.92
N LYS A 110 5.04 -9.31 -21.11
CA LYS A 110 5.14 -10.54 -21.93
C LYS A 110 5.90 -11.69 -21.26
N GLN A 111 6.76 -11.39 -20.29
CA GLN A 111 7.48 -12.39 -19.49
C GLN A 111 6.75 -12.75 -18.19
N GLY A 112 5.55 -12.21 -17.97
CA GLY A 112 4.72 -12.49 -16.80
C GLY A 112 5.00 -11.62 -15.57
N VAL A 113 5.79 -10.54 -15.73
CA VAL A 113 5.98 -9.56 -14.66
C VAL A 113 4.68 -8.79 -14.44
N LEU A 114 4.27 -8.66 -13.18
CA LEU A 114 3.15 -7.79 -12.78
C LEU A 114 3.71 -6.60 -12.01
N PHE A 115 3.35 -5.40 -12.43
CA PHE A 115 3.79 -4.17 -11.76
C PHE A 115 2.71 -3.10 -11.84
N GLY A 116 2.35 -2.48 -10.71
CA GLY A 116 1.33 -1.43 -10.67
C GLY A 116 0.49 -1.45 -9.40
N SER A 117 -0.76 -1.01 -9.52
CA SER A 117 -1.73 -0.94 -8.41
C SER A 117 -1.99 -2.32 -7.80
N LEU A 118 -1.80 -2.42 -6.48
CA LEU A 118 -2.00 -3.67 -5.75
C LEU A 118 -3.48 -4.10 -5.73
N ASP A 119 -4.39 -3.17 -5.50
CA ASP A 119 -5.84 -3.39 -5.46
C ASP A 119 -6.40 -3.90 -6.81
N GLN A 120 -5.90 -3.34 -7.91
CA GLN A 120 -6.25 -3.83 -9.25
C GLN A 120 -5.64 -5.22 -9.50
N LEU A 121 -4.33 -5.37 -9.29
CA LEU A 121 -3.62 -6.60 -9.63
C LEU A 121 -4.06 -7.79 -8.76
N VAL A 122 -4.44 -7.58 -7.50
CA VAL A 122 -5.00 -8.67 -6.66
C VAL A 122 -6.39 -9.09 -7.13
N SER A 123 -7.16 -8.17 -7.73
CA SER A 123 -8.48 -8.49 -8.29
C SER A 123 -8.34 -9.29 -9.60
N GLU A 124 -7.37 -8.93 -10.43
CA GLU A 124 -7.11 -9.57 -11.74
C GLU A 124 -6.33 -10.89 -11.63
N HIS A 125 -5.38 -10.97 -10.69
CA HIS A 125 -4.44 -12.09 -10.53
C HIS A 125 -4.51 -12.73 -9.13
N GLY A 126 -5.68 -12.65 -8.47
CA GLY A 126 -5.86 -13.05 -7.07
C GLY A 126 -5.37 -14.46 -6.75
N ASP A 127 -5.64 -15.45 -7.61
CA ASP A 127 -5.20 -16.84 -7.36
C ASP A 127 -3.67 -17.00 -7.37
N GLN A 128 -2.97 -16.24 -8.21
CA GLN A 128 -1.50 -16.25 -8.30
C GLN A 128 -0.86 -15.55 -7.10
N ILE A 129 -1.49 -14.48 -6.62
CA ILE A 129 -0.95 -13.60 -5.58
C ILE A 129 -1.32 -14.08 -4.17
N ARG A 130 -2.48 -14.74 -4.01
CA ARG A 130 -3.03 -15.20 -2.73
C ARG A 130 -2.03 -15.98 -1.85
N PRO A 131 -1.25 -16.95 -2.37
CA PRO A 131 -0.29 -17.69 -1.54
C PRO A 131 0.80 -16.82 -0.91
N TYR A 132 1.04 -15.63 -1.45
CA TYR A 132 1.99 -14.66 -0.91
C TYR A 132 1.33 -13.77 0.14
N PHE A 133 0.09 -13.33 -0.07
CA PHE A 133 -0.70 -12.59 0.94
C PHE A 133 -0.95 -13.42 2.21
N GLU A 134 -1.26 -14.69 2.05
CA GLU A 134 -1.53 -15.59 3.19
C GLU A 134 -0.29 -15.85 4.06
N ARG A 135 0.93 -15.52 3.58
CA ARG A 135 2.15 -15.61 4.41
C ARG A 135 2.18 -14.56 5.53
N GLN A 136 1.48 -13.43 5.33
CA GLN A 136 1.39 -12.31 6.27
C GLN A 136 2.74 -11.94 6.91
N LEU A 137 3.71 -11.43 6.14
CA LEU A 137 5.02 -11.11 6.72
C LEU A 137 4.90 -10.02 7.79
N VAL A 138 4.04 -9.01 7.56
CA VAL A 138 3.60 -8.09 8.60
C VAL A 138 2.41 -8.73 9.32
N GLN A 139 2.68 -9.25 10.51
CA GLN A 139 1.67 -9.95 11.30
C GLN A 139 0.61 -8.97 11.81
N VAL A 140 -0.66 -9.27 11.52
CA VAL A 140 -1.84 -8.46 11.90
C VAL A 140 -1.88 -8.18 13.41
N GLY A 141 -1.40 -9.11 14.24
CA GLY A 141 -1.43 -9.00 15.69
C GLY A 141 -0.30 -8.19 16.32
N THR A 142 0.68 -7.71 15.54
CA THR A 142 1.89 -7.03 16.05
C THR A 142 1.54 -5.79 16.85
N ASP A 143 0.71 -4.91 16.28
CA ASP A 143 0.31 -3.66 16.90
C ASP A 143 -0.98 -3.10 16.23
N LYS A 144 -1.50 -2.01 16.80
CA LYS A 144 -2.73 -1.35 16.37
C LYS A 144 -2.66 -0.85 14.91
N PHE A 145 -1.51 -0.37 14.46
CA PHE A 145 -1.30 0.18 13.11
C PHE A 145 -1.10 -0.92 12.07
N SER A 146 -0.39 -2.00 12.42
CA SER A 146 -0.29 -3.21 11.59
C SER A 146 -1.67 -3.82 11.34
N ALA A 147 -2.51 -3.93 12.37
CA ALA A 147 -3.90 -4.38 12.23
C ALA A 147 -4.74 -3.41 11.38
N LEU A 148 -4.58 -2.10 11.59
CA LEU A 148 -5.29 -1.07 10.83
C LEU A 148 -4.93 -1.13 9.34
N ASN A 149 -3.65 -1.16 8.98
CA ASN A 149 -3.23 -1.27 7.58
C ASN A 149 -3.71 -2.58 6.95
N ALA A 150 -3.59 -3.72 7.64
CA ALA A 150 -4.06 -5.00 7.12
C ALA A 150 -5.57 -5.01 6.82
N ALA A 151 -6.38 -4.32 7.65
CA ALA A 151 -7.81 -4.17 7.42
C ALA A 151 -8.14 -3.17 6.29
N CYS A 152 -7.46 -2.02 6.31
CA CYS A 152 -7.91 -0.81 5.63
C CYS A 152 -7.02 -0.34 4.47
N TRP A 153 -6.00 -1.11 4.06
CA TRP A 153 -5.18 -0.71 2.92
C TRP A 153 -6.04 -0.47 1.68
N SER A 154 -5.93 0.70 1.08
CA SER A 154 -6.82 1.19 0.01
C SER A 154 -6.21 1.10 -1.39
N GLY A 155 -4.92 0.83 -1.46
CA GLY A 155 -4.18 0.59 -2.69
C GLY A 155 -2.72 0.36 -2.35
N GLY A 156 -1.82 0.79 -3.24
CA GLY A 156 -0.38 0.60 -3.08
C GLY A 156 0.21 -0.04 -4.32
N THR A 157 1.33 -0.75 -4.17
CA THR A 157 2.10 -1.25 -5.32
C THR A 157 2.39 -2.74 -5.20
N LEU A 158 2.10 -3.49 -6.26
CA LEU A 158 2.60 -4.84 -6.46
C LEU A 158 3.80 -4.80 -7.41
N LEU A 159 4.84 -5.56 -7.07
CA LEU A 159 5.84 -6.06 -8.00
C LEU A 159 5.88 -7.58 -7.88
N PHE A 160 5.52 -8.31 -8.93
CA PHE A 160 5.70 -9.75 -9.03
C PHE A 160 6.64 -10.06 -10.20
N VAL A 161 7.76 -10.72 -9.92
CA VAL A 161 8.75 -11.14 -10.91
C VAL A 161 8.81 -12.67 -10.95
N PRO A 162 8.40 -13.30 -12.07
CA PRO A 162 8.40 -14.75 -12.19
C PRO A 162 9.78 -15.37 -12.10
N ARG A 163 9.81 -16.67 -11.79
CA ARG A 163 11.03 -17.46 -11.66
C ARG A 163 12.01 -17.22 -12.81
N GLY A 164 13.25 -16.86 -12.46
CA GLY A 164 14.36 -16.70 -13.39
C GLY A 164 14.31 -15.46 -14.31
N VAL A 165 13.27 -14.62 -14.21
CA VAL A 165 13.19 -13.37 -14.97
C VAL A 165 14.12 -12.33 -14.32
N GLN A 166 14.95 -11.68 -15.13
CA GLN A 166 15.89 -10.64 -14.69
C GLN A 166 15.54 -9.34 -15.40
N ILE A 167 15.10 -8.35 -14.64
CA ILE A 167 14.72 -7.02 -15.13
C ILE A 167 15.95 -6.12 -15.07
N ASP A 168 16.39 -5.60 -16.22
CA ASP A 168 17.60 -4.78 -16.33
C ASP A 168 17.35 -3.27 -16.12
N GLU A 169 16.10 -2.82 -16.19
CA GLU A 169 15.71 -1.47 -15.81
C GLU A 169 15.03 -1.41 -14.42
N PRO A 170 15.26 -0.36 -13.63
CA PRO A 170 14.58 -0.20 -12.36
C PRO A 170 13.09 0.09 -12.54
N LEU A 171 12.30 -0.36 -11.58
CA LEU A 171 10.86 -0.11 -11.46
C LEU A 171 10.63 0.91 -10.35
N HIS A 172 9.85 1.96 -10.63
CA HIS A 172 9.65 3.08 -9.71
C HIS A 172 8.20 3.18 -9.24
N ALA A 173 8.01 3.34 -7.94
CA ALA A 173 6.71 3.60 -7.33
C ALA A 173 6.76 4.91 -6.54
N LEU A 174 5.88 5.86 -6.88
CA LEU A 174 5.74 7.14 -6.19
C LEU A 174 4.40 7.17 -5.45
N SER A 175 4.43 7.28 -4.13
CA SER A 175 3.25 7.58 -3.31
C SER A 175 3.22 9.06 -2.93
N VAL A 176 2.18 9.77 -3.34
CA VAL A 176 2.00 11.19 -3.04
C VAL A 176 0.91 11.35 -1.98
N MET A 177 1.17 12.15 -0.95
CA MET A 177 0.16 12.50 0.05
C MET A 177 -0.18 13.99 -0.01
N THR A 178 -1.49 14.28 -0.07
CA THR A 178 -2.03 15.65 -0.04
C THR A 178 -2.31 16.12 1.38
N ASP A 179 -2.54 17.42 1.57
CA ASP A 179 -2.92 17.97 2.88
C ASP A 179 -4.29 17.45 3.35
N GLY A 180 -4.36 17.01 4.60
CA GLY A 180 -5.49 16.28 5.18
C GLY A 180 -5.68 14.86 4.62
N GLY A 181 -4.79 14.42 3.72
CA GLY A 181 -4.85 13.12 3.07
C GLY A 181 -4.54 11.95 4.01
N ILE A 182 -4.95 10.77 3.58
CA ILE A 182 -4.61 9.50 4.21
C ILE A 182 -3.98 8.57 3.16
N ASP A 183 -2.86 7.95 3.51
CA ASP A 183 -2.20 6.94 2.70
C ASP A 183 -2.11 5.63 3.51
N MET A 184 -3.00 4.69 3.16
CA MET A 184 -3.01 3.33 3.71
C MET A 184 -2.32 2.35 2.76
N GLY A 185 -1.34 2.79 1.97
CA GLY A 185 -0.71 1.97 0.94
C GLY A 185 -0.11 0.67 1.44
N LYS A 186 -0.23 -0.40 0.66
CA LYS A 186 0.51 -1.64 0.85
C LYS A 186 1.42 -1.89 -0.35
N THR A 187 2.71 -2.03 -0.09
CA THR A 187 3.69 -2.45 -1.09
C THR A 187 4.01 -3.91 -0.90
N LEU A 188 3.81 -4.72 -1.94
CA LEU A 188 4.14 -6.13 -1.97
C LEU A 188 5.11 -6.38 -3.12
N VAL A 189 6.32 -6.82 -2.79
CA VAL A 189 7.33 -7.21 -3.77
C VAL A 189 7.58 -8.71 -3.64
N ILE A 190 7.44 -9.43 -4.75
CA ILE A 190 7.59 -10.87 -4.85
C ILE A 190 8.56 -11.15 -5.98
N LEU A 191 9.73 -11.68 -5.64
CA LEU A 191 10.69 -12.21 -6.58
C LEU A 191 10.74 -13.72 -6.39
N GLU A 192 10.29 -14.47 -7.39
CA GLU A 192 10.36 -15.93 -7.38
C GLU A 192 11.82 -16.43 -7.57
N GLU A 193 12.02 -17.75 -7.43
CA GLU A 193 13.36 -18.35 -7.45
C GLU A 193 14.21 -17.88 -8.65
N GLY A 194 15.39 -17.34 -8.37
CA GLY A 194 16.33 -16.84 -9.39
C GLY A 194 15.91 -15.56 -10.12
N ALA A 195 14.83 -14.90 -9.71
CA ALA A 195 14.39 -13.63 -10.29
C ALA A 195 15.28 -12.45 -9.85
N GLU A 196 15.35 -11.39 -10.65
CA GLU A 196 16.09 -10.18 -10.32
C GLU A 196 15.35 -8.93 -10.76
N ALA A 197 15.34 -7.90 -9.90
CA ALA A 197 14.81 -6.59 -10.21
C ALA A 197 15.44 -5.52 -9.31
N THR A 198 15.36 -4.26 -9.73
CA THR A 198 15.60 -3.10 -8.85
C THR A 198 14.29 -2.37 -8.64
N PHE A 199 13.89 -2.19 -7.39
CA PHE A 199 12.66 -1.48 -7.04
C PHE A 199 12.97 -0.20 -6.27
N MET A 200 12.46 0.93 -6.77
CA MET A 200 12.62 2.25 -6.18
C MET A 200 11.28 2.72 -5.64
N ALA A 201 11.14 2.80 -4.32
CA ALA A 201 9.97 3.37 -3.68
C ALA A 201 10.27 4.82 -3.24
N GLU A 202 9.41 5.74 -3.65
CA GLU A 202 9.48 7.15 -3.33
C GLU A 202 8.17 7.59 -2.67
N SER A 203 8.26 8.46 -1.67
CA SER A 203 7.10 9.07 -1.04
C SER A 203 7.28 10.58 -0.98
N ALA A 204 6.24 11.32 -1.32
CA ALA A 204 6.28 12.77 -1.40
C ALA A 204 5.00 13.41 -0.86
N SER A 205 5.13 14.64 -0.37
CA SER A 205 3.99 15.48 -0.03
C SER A 205 3.72 16.45 -1.19
N ASP A 206 2.45 16.75 -1.46
CA ASP A 206 2.05 17.75 -2.48
C ASP A 206 2.59 19.16 -2.13
N THR A 207 2.59 19.51 -0.84
CA THR A 207 3.19 20.75 -0.34
C THR A 207 4.02 20.51 0.91
N ALA A 208 4.95 21.42 1.22
CA ALA A 208 5.84 21.29 2.38
C ALA A 208 5.13 21.39 3.75
N GLU A 209 3.95 22.01 3.79
CA GLU A 209 3.15 22.19 5.00
C GLU A 209 2.02 21.16 5.11
N ALA A 210 1.84 20.30 4.10
CA ALA A 210 0.78 19.30 4.07
C ALA A 210 0.91 18.33 5.26
N GLY A 211 -0.15 18.23 6.05
CA GLY A 211 -0.30 17.21 7.09
C GLY A 211 -1.15 16.05 6.61
N GLY A 212 -0.98 14.87 7.19
CA GLY A 212 -1.78 13.71 6.83
C GLY A 212 -1.47 12.50 7.70
N LEU A 213 -2.12 11.38 7.38
CA LEU A 213 -1.83 10.09 8.00
C LEU A 213 -1.29 9.13 6.94
N HIS A 214 -0.01 8.79 7.04
CA HIS A 214 0.53 7.62 6.36
C HIS A 214 0.58 6.45 7.35
N CYS A 215 -0.08 5.35 7.00
CA CYS A 215 -0.02 4.08 7.72
C CYS A 215 0.12 2.98 6.67
N GLY A 216 1.34 2.83 6.15
CA GLY A 216 1.67 1.86 5.11
C GLY A 216 2.30 0.57 5.63
N SER A 217 2.30 -0.47 4.79
CA SER A 217 3.09 -1.68 5.00
C SER A 217 3.90 -2.03 3.75
N ILE A 218 5.09 -2.59 3.96
CA ILE A 218 5.96 -3.08 2.89
C ILE A 218 6.31 -4.53 3.21
N GLU A 219 6.01 -5.43 2.29
CA GLU A 219 6.36 -6.84 2.36
C GLU A 219 7.23 -7.22 1.17
N LEU A 220 8.42 -7.76 1.44
CA LEU A 220 9.38 -8.17 0.44
C LEU A 220 9.61 -9.68 0.55
N ILE A 221 9.23 -10.42 -0.48
CA ILE A 221 9.41 -11.86 -0.59
C ILE A 221 10.46 -12.10 -1.68
N VAL A 222 11.67 -12.44 -1.25
CA VAL A 222 12.80 -12.73 -2.12
C VAL A 222 13.12 -14.22 -1.98
N GLU A 223 12.68 -15.01 -2.96
CA GLU A 223 12.86 -16.46 -2.95
C GLU A 223 14.32 -16.85 -3.22
N LYS A 224 14.60 -18.15 -3.11
CA LYS A 224 15.96 -18.69 -3.25
C LYS A 224 16.65 -18.19 -4.53
N GLY A 225 17.86 -17.67 -4.38
CA GLY A 225 18.69 -17.23 -5.52
C GLY A 225 18.18 -15.98 -6.23
N ALA A 226 17.08 -15.37 -5.78
CA ALA A 226 16.59 -14.12 -6.30
C ALA A 226 17.39 -12.92 -5.74
N ARG A 227 17.33 -11.77 -6.43
CA ARG A 227 18.04 -10.54 -6.07
C ARG A 227 17.13 -9.31 -6.24
N LEU A 228 16.92 -8.57 -5.15
CA LEU A 228 16.22 -7.29 -5.12
C LEU A 228 17.21 -6.17 -4.78
#